data_AF-A0A931MP80-F1
#
_entry.id   AF-A0A931MP80-F1
#
_cell.length_a   1.000
_cell.length_b   1.000
_cell.length_c   1.000
_cell.angle_alpha   90.00
_cell.angle_beta   90.00
_cell.angle_gamma   90.00
#
_symmetry.space_group_name_H-M   'P 1'
#
loop_
_entity.id
_entity.type
_entity.pdbx_description
1 polymer ?
#
loop_
_entity_poly.entity_id
_entity_poly.type
_entity_poly.pdbx_seq_one_letter_code
_entity_poly.pdbx_strand_id
1 'polypeptide(L)'
;MGEWLLALFSPERIQALGIAATSLLTAWMTRQAAVIKRLQAEVAELKAGRAEDQRKFRRAIWLIRDLLSYATALELLMERHIPHVTSPQRPEIPAELLEEV
;
A
#
# COMPACT_ATOMS: atom_id res chain seq x y z
N MET A 1 8.95 -55.80 29.70
CA MET A 1 8.53 -54.44 29.33
C MET A 1 8.65 -54.22 27.82
N GLY A 2 7.91 -54.98 27.00
CA GLY A 2 8.06 -54.94 25.52
C GLY A 2 6.74 -54.96 24.75
N GLU A 3 5.70 -55.61 25.28
CA GLU A 3 4.40 -55.74 24.59
C GLU A 3 3.62 -54.43 24.48
N TRP A 4 3.73 -53.53 25.46
CA TRP A 4 3.10 -52.20 25.40
C TRP A 4 3.68 -51.32 24.28
N LEU A 5 4.99 -51.41 24.02
CA LEU A 5 5.65 -50.68 22.94
C LEU A 5 5.25 -51.24 21.57
N LEU A 6 5.19 -52.57 21.42
CA LEU A 6 4.75 -53.23 20.18
C LEU A 6 3.27 -52.94 19.87
N ALA A 7 2.42 -52.85 20.89
CA ALA A 7 1.02 -52.43 20.72
C ALA A 7 0.90 -50.95 20.30
N LEU A 8 1.82 -50.07 20.74
CA LEU A 8 1.88 -48.67 20.32
C LEU A 8 2.33 -48.51 18.86
N PHE A 9 3.27 -49.35 18.40
CA PHE A 9 3.78 -49.41 17.03
C PHE A 9 3.00 -50.37 16.12
N SER A 10 1.75 -50.71 16.47
CA SER A 10 0.89 -51.48 15.58
C SER A 10 0.68 -50.71 14.27
N PRO A 11 0.72 -51.40 13.10
CA PRO A 11 0.58 -50.78 11.79
C PRO A 11 -0.66 -49.87 11.69
N GLU A 12 -1.78 -50.30 12.29
CA GLU A 12 -3.04 -49.57 12.28
C GLU A 12 -2.95 -48.23 13.03
N ARG A 13 -2.22 -48.19 14.16
CA ARG A 13 -2.03 -46.95 14.93
C ARG A 13 -1.09 -45.98 14.24
N ILE A 14 0.00 -46.49 13.64
CA ILE A 14 0.93 -45.66 12.87
C ILE A 14 0.20 -45.04 11.67
N GLN A 15 -0.64 -45.82 10.98
CA GLN A 15 -1.44 -45.34 9.86
C GLN A 15 -2.48 -44.31 10.31
N ALA A 16 -3.19 -44.56 11.40
CA ALA A 16 -4.16 -43.61 11.96
C ALA A 16 -3.48 -42.30 12.38
N LEU A 17 -2.31 -42.35 13.00
CA LEU A 17 -1.51 -41.18 13.35
C LEU A 17 -1.01 -40.42 12.11
N GLY A 18 -0.59 -41.15 11.07
CA GLY A 18 -0.21 -40.56 9.79
C GLY A 18 -1.37 -39.79 9.15
N ILE A 19 -2.55 -40.39 9.06
CA ILE A 19 -3.76 -39.76 8.52
C ILE A 19 -4.18 -38.54 9.36
N ALA A 20 -4.12 -38.66 10.69
CA ALA A 20 -4.44 -37.56 11.59
C ALA A 20 -3.44 -36.39 11.44
N ALA A 21 -2.14 -36.68 11.32
CA ALA A 21 -1.12 -35.66 11.10
C ALA A 21 -1.29 -34.96 9.74
N THR A 22 -1.51 -35.72 8.66
CA THR A 22 -1.72 -35.17 7.33
C THR A 22 -2.99 -34.32 7.25
N SER A 23 -4.08 -34.75 7.89
CA SER A 23 -5.32 -33.97 7.91
C SER A 23 -5.17 -32.65 8.67
N LEU A 24 -4.46 -32.67 9.82
CA LEU A 24 -4.14 -31.46 10.58
C LEU A 24 -3.27 -30.50 9.77
N LEU A 25 -2.22 -31.00 9.12
CA LEU A 25 -1.34 -30.21 8.25
C LEU A 25 -2.11 -29.61 7.07
N THR A 26 -3.02 -30.38 6.48
CA THR A 26 -3.85 -29.92 5.37
C THR A 26 -4.83 -28.83 5.82
N ALA A 27 -5.49 -29.02 6.97
CA ALA A 27 -6.37 -28.01 7.56
C ALA A 27 -5.61 -26.72 7.91
N TRP A 28 -4.38 -26.84 8.41
CA TRP A 28 -3.54 -25.69 8.70
C TRP A 28 -3.08 -24.96 7.42
N MET A 29 -2.59 -25.71 6.43
CA MET A 29 -2.17 -25.15 5.13
C MET A 29 -3.32 -24.47 4.39
N THR A 30 -4.51 -25.06 4.39
CA THR A 30 -5.69 -24.45 3.75
C THR A 30 -6.09 -23.14 4.43
N ARG A 31 -6.03 -23.08 5.77
CA ARG A 31 -6.25 -21.83 6.51
C ARG A 31 -5.19 -20.78 6.18
N GLN A 32 -3.90 -21.15 6.15
CA GLN A 32 -2.81 -20.26 5.76
C GLN A 32 -2.99 -19.74 4.34
N ALA A 33 -3.32 -20.62 3.39
CA ALA A 33 -3.57 -20.24 2.00
C ALA A 33 -4.73 -19.24 1.86
N ALA A 34 -5.81 -19.40 2.65
CA ALA A 34 -6.91 -18.46 2.68
C ALA A 34 -6.47 -17.07 3.20
N VAL A 35 -5.66 -17.02 4.26
CA VAL A 35 -5.11 -15.77 4.80
C VAL A 35 -4.20 -15.09 3.79
N ILE A 36 -3.30 -15.84 3.15
CA ILE A 36 -2.38 -15.33 2.13
C ILE A 36 -3.17 -14.75 0.95
N LYS A 37 -4.19 -15.47 0.44
CA LYS A 37 -5.03 -14.97 -0.66
C LYS A 37 -5.74 -13.66 -0.29
N ARG A 38 -6.26 -13.56 0.93
CA ARG A 38 -6.89 -12.32 1.42
C ARG A 38 -5.89 -11.16 1.46
N LEU A 39 -4.72 -11.36 2.05
CA LEU A 39 -3.68 -10.32 2.13
C LEU A 39 -3.19 -9.91 0.74
N GLN A 40 -3.05 -10.87 -0.19
CA GLN A 40 -2.71 -10.57 -1.58
C GLN A 40 -3.79 -9.72 -2.27
N ALA A 41 -5.07 -9.98 -2.00
CA ALA A 41 -6.18 -9.18 -2.54
C ALA A 41 -6.16 -7.75 -1.98
N GLU A 42 -5.99 -7.59 -0.66
CA GLU A 42 -5.87 -6.27 -0.01
C GLU A 42 -4.66 -5.49 -0.55
N VAL A 43 -3.51 -6.14 -0.73
CA VAL A 43 -2.32 -5.52 -1.34
C VAL A 43 -2.55 -5.16 -2.80
N ALA A 44 -3.25 -6.00 -3.57
CA ALA A 44 -3.58 -5.71 -4.96
C ALA A 44 -4.51 -4.50 -5.08
N GLU A 45 -5.51 -4.39 -4.20
CA GLU A 45 -6.41 -3.25 -4.11
C GLU A 45 -5.66 -1.95 -3.76
N LEU A 46 -4.80 -1.99 -2.74
CA LEU A 46 -3.96 -0.86 -2.35
C LEU A 46 -3.02 -0.44 -3.50
N LYS A 47 -2.42 -1.40 -4.21
CA LYS A 47 -1.58 -1.11 -5.37
C LYS A 47 -2.37 -0.53 -6.54
N ALA A 48 -3.60 -1.00 -6.76
CA ALA A 48 -4.47 -0.47 -7.81
C ALA A 48 -4.83 1.00 -7.54
N GLY A 49 -5.15 1.35 -6.28
CA GLY A 49 -5.41 2.73 -5.87
C GLY A 49 -4.19 3.65 -6.01
N ARG A 50 -2.99 3.16 -5.70
CA ARG A 50 -1.75 3.95 -5.73
C ARG A 50 -1.45 4.60 -7.08
N ALA A 51 -1.69 3.90 -8.19
CA ALA A 51 -1.45 4.44 -9.52
C ALA A 51 -2.45 5.55 -9.88
N GLU A 52 -3.70 5.43 -9.41
CA GLU A 52 -4.70 6.47 -9.60
C GLU A 52 -4.41 7.70 -8.74
N ASP A 53 -4.04 7.48 -7.48
CA ASP A 53 -3.69 8.55 -6.56
C ASP A 53 -2.45 9.31 -7.03
N GLN A 54 -1.41 8.60 -7.49
CA GLN A 54 -0.22 9.22 -8.08
C GLN A 54 -0.59 10.09 -9.30
N ARG A 55 -1.51 9.64 -10.16
CA ARG A 55 -2.00 10.46 -11.28
C ARG A 55 -2.76 11.69 -10.80
N LYS A 56 -3.60 11.57 -9.78
CA LYS A 56 -4.35 12.70 -9.20
C LYS A 56 -3.40 13.72 -8.58
N PHE A 57 -2.43 13.28 -7.77
CA PHE A 57 -1.42 14.14 -7.17
C PHE A 57 -0.59 14.85 -8.22
N ARG A 58 -0.13 14.14 -9.26
CA ARG A 58 0.59 14.76 -10.37
C ARG A 58 -0.23 15.86 -11.04
N ARG A 59 -1.50 15.63 -11.35
CA ARG A 59 -2.39 16.66 -11.92
C ARG A 59 -2.58 17.85 -10.98
N ALA A 60 -2.72 17.60 -9.68
CA ALA A 60 -2.85 18.67 -8.68
C ALA A 60 -1.58 19.54 -8.63
N ILE A 61 -0.38 18.94 -8.66
CA ILE A 61 0.89 19.68 -8.69
C ILE A 61 1.00 20.55 -9.93
N TRP A 62 0.63 20.03 -11.12
CA TRP A 62 0.60 20.82 -12.35
C TRP A 62 -0.33 22.02 -12.24
N LEU A 63 -1.53 21.83 -11.69
CA LEU A 63 -2.48 22.93 -11.46
C LEU A 63 -1.93 23.97 -10.48
N ILE A 64 -1.32 23.55 -9.37
CA ILE A 64 -0.71 24.47 -8.40
C ILE A 64 0.41 25.29 -9.05
N ARG A 65 1.25 24.66 -9.88
CA ARG A 65 2.30 25.37 -10.64
C ARG A 65 1.72 26.41 -11.59
N ASP A 66 0.67 26.06 -12.32
CA ASP A 66 -0.01 26.99 -13.23
C ASP A 66 -0.60 28.19 -12.48
N LEU A 67 -1.26 27.94 -11.35
CA LEU A 67 -1.79 29.00 -10.48
C LEU A 67 -0.69 29.91 -9.91
N LEU A 68 0.47 29.35 -9.55
CA LEU A 68 1.62 30.14 -9.09
C LEU A 68 2.22 31.00 -10.22
N SER A 69 2.30 30.46 -11.44
CA SER A 69 2.71 31.23 -12.62
C SER A 69 1.74 32.36 -12.93
N TYR A 70 0.43 32.09 -12.85
CA TYR A 70 -0.60 33.10 -13.01
C TYR A 70 -0.51 34.19 -11.92
N ALA A 71 -0.36 33.81 -10.65
CA ALA A 71 -0.14 34.74 -9.55
C ALA A 71 1.09 35.62 -9.78
N THR A 72 2.19 35.04 -10.27
CA THR A 72 3.41 35.78 -10.63
C THR A 72 3.14 36.83 -11.71
N ALA A 73 2.39 36.48 -12.76
CA ALA A 73 2.05 37.41 -13.82
C ALA A 73 1.16 38.56 -13.30
N LEU A 74 0.22 38.25 -12.41
CA LEU A 74 -0.64 39.24 -11.79
C LEU A 74 0.14 40.19 -10.87
N GLU A 75 1.07 39.66 -10.07
CA GLU A 75 1.96 40.46 -9.21
C GLU A 75 2.77 41.46 -10.04
N LEU A 76 3.41 41.00 -11.12
CA LEU A 76 4.18 41.88 -12.01
C LEU A 76 3.32 43.01 -12.61
N LEU A 77 2.06 42.71 -12.93
CA LEU A 77 1.13 43.70 -13.45
C LEU A 77 0.69 44.69 -12.35
N MET A 78 0.47 44.21 -11.14
CA MET A 78 0.12 45.03 -9.98
C MET A 78 1.28 45.93 -9.55
N GLU A 79 2.52 45.44 -9.49
CA GLU A 79 3.70 46.25 -9.19
C GLU A 79 3.85 47.41 -10.17
N ARG A 80 3.53 47.17 -11.45
CA ARG A 80 3.63 48.18 -12.52
C ARG A 80 2.54 49.26 -12.44
N HIS A 81 1.37 48.96 -11.87
CA HIS A 81 0.21 49.85 -11.90
C HIS A 81 -0.20 50.40 -10.53
N ILE A 82 0.13 49.70 -9.46
CA ILE A 82 -0.23 50.02 -8.07
C ILE A 82 0.94 49.64 -7.14
N PRO A 83 2.06 50.38 -7.19
CA PRO A 83 3.30 50.03 -6.50
C PRO A 83 3.22 50.07 -4.96
N HIS A 84 2.13 50.59 -4.41
CA HIS A 84 1.91 50.69 -2.95
C HIS A 84 1.17 49.48 -2.36
N VAL A 85 0.77 48.51 -3.19
CA VAL A 85 0.12 47.29 -2.71
C VAL A 85 1.16 46.19 -2.59
N THR A 86 1.37 45.72 -1.36
CA THR A 86 2.22 44.56 -1.08
C THR A 86 1.51 43.27 -1.49
N SER A 87 2.14 42.44 -2.33
CA SER A 87 1.58 41.13 -2.67
C SER A 87 1.52 40.21 -1.45
N PRO A 88 0.46 39.40 -1.28
CA PRO A 88 0.45 38.33 -0.28
C PRO A 88 1.62 37.35 -0.49
N GLN A 89 2.08 36.75 0.62
CA GLN A 89 3.20 35.81 0.60
C GLN A 89 2.86 34.57 -0.25
N ARG A 90 3.76 34.21 -1.17
CA ARG A 90 3.54 33.08 -2.07
C ARG A 90 3.57 31.75 -1.30
N PRO A 91 2.67 30.81 -1.63
CA PRO A 91 2.77 29.47 -1.10
C PRO A 91 3.97 28.75 -1.69
N GLU A 92 4.76 28.10 -0.84
CA GLU A 92 5.90 27.28 -1.26
C GLU A 92 5.44 25.85 -1.56
N ILE A 93 5.94 25.28 -2.66
CA ILE A 93 5.74 23.86 -2.96
C ILE A 93 6.77 23.07 -2.14
N PRO A 94 6.34 22.12 -1.28
CA PRO A 94 7.25 21.25 -0.53
C PRO A 94 8.23 20.51 -1.44
N ALA A 95 9.47 20.32 -0.98
CA ALA A 95 10.54 19.73 -1.78
C ALA A 95 10.23 18.30 -2.22
N GLU A 96 9.49 17.56 -1.38
CA GLU A 96 9.08 16.18 -1.64
C GLU A 96 8.20 16.07 -2.90
N LEU A 97 7.47 17.14 -3.25
CA LEU A 97 6.61 17.19 -4.43
C LEU A 97 7.32 17.72 -5.68
N LEU A 98 8.58 18.16 -5.55
CA LEU A 98 9.39 18.61 -6.68
C LEU A 98 10.03 17.44 -7.43
N GLU A 99 10.38 16.35 -6.73
CA GLU A 99 11.08 15.18 -7.28
C GLU A 99 10.15 14.14 -7.94
N GLU A 100 8.85 14.13 -7.60
CA GLU A 100 7.90 13.07 -8.03
C GLU A 100 7.28 13.24 -9.44
N VAL A 101 7.69 14.27 -10.18
CA VAL A 101 7.18 14.54 -11.54
C VAL A 101 8.05 13.90 -12.61
#